data_AF-A0A165N354-F1
#
_entry.id   AF-A0A165N354-F1
#
_cell.length_a   1.000
_cell.length_b   1.000
_cell.length_c   1.000
_cell.angle_alpha   90.00
_cell.angle_beta   90.00
_cell.angle_gamma   90.00
#
_symmetry.space_group_name_H-M   'P 1'
#
loop_
_entity.id
_entity.type
_entity.pdbx_description
1 polymer ?
#
loop_
_entity_poly.entity_id
_entity_poly.type
_entity_poly.pdbx_seq_one_letter_code
_entity_poly.pdbx_strand_id
1 'polypeptide(L)'
;MDYLNRVRQLPAAPRSHGNAASIKSNLSLEQKQLTLNLMAYGTGRYARKKVFGRDQVMKKLELVEVHVRKFSLGGQRELVSTTQPAEELRKLMLEIENVCEVTVDEDMINMYGTLAGPCSACIAEVGTFGPFLVWGLLTGLDTDGISTSMNITFHSAANL
;
A
#
# COMPACT_ATOMS: atom_id res chain seq x y z
N MET A 1 -14.45 0.30 -18.84
CA MET A 1 -14.85 -0.49 -17.67
C MET A 1 -14.58 0.38 -16.46
N ASP A 2 -15.55 0.57 -15.58
CA ASP A 2 -15.39 1.41 -14.37
C ASP A 2 -14.30 0.82 -13.45
N TYR A 3 -13.36 1.66 -13.00
CA TYR A 3 -12.20 1.26 -12.19
C TYR A 3 -12.64 0.55 -10.91
N LEU A 4 -13.66 1.07 -10.21
CA LEU A 4 -14.14 0.46 -8.97
C LEU A 4 -14.75 -0.92 -9.21
N ASN A 5 -15.44 -1.09 -10.33
CA ASN A 5 -15.94 -2.40 -10.73
C ASN A 5 -14.82 -3.39 -11.05
N ARG A 6 -13.72 -2.95 -11.68
CA ARG A 6 -12.51 -3.78 -11.87
C ARG A 6 -11.91 -4.21 -10.53
N VAL A 7 -11.75 -3.27 -9.61
CA VAL A 7 -11.17 -3.51 -8.28
C VAL A 7 -11.99 -4.51 -7.45
N ARG A 8 -13.33 -4.38 -7.47
CA ARG A 8 -14.23 -5.31 -6.75
C ARG A 8 -14.18 -6.75 -7.28
N GLN A 9 -13.74 -6.95 -8.52
CA GLN A 9 -13.58 -8.26 -9.12
C GLN A 9 -12.22 -8.90 -8.80
N LEU A 10 -11.31 -8.20 -8.14
CA LEU A 10 -10.02 -8.75 -7.75
C LEU A 10 -10.20 -9.89 -6.72
N PRO A 11 -9.42 -10.97 -6.80
CA PRO A 11 -9.51 -12.04 -5.82
C PRO A 11 -9.10 -11.53 -4.44
N ALA A 12 -9.78 -12.05 -3.40
CA ALA A 12 -9.53 -11.68 -2.02
C ALA A 12 -8.06 -11.93 -1.64
N ALA A 13 -7.39 -10.90 -1.13
CA ALA A 13 -6.08 -11.06 -0.54
C ALA A 13 -6.16 -12.08 0.59
N PRO A 14 -5.30 -13.10 0.60
CA PRO A 14 -5.31 -14.08 1.66
C PRO A 14 -4.58 -13.51 2.89
N ARG A 15 -4.73 -14.21 4.01
CA ARG A 15 -4.31 -13.76 5.34
C ARG A 15 -2.85 -13.30 5.45
N SER A 16 -1.97 -13.77 4.58
CA SER A 16 -0.56 -13.37 4.58
C SER A 16 -0.31 -11.92 4.15
N HIS A 17 -1.33 -11.15 3.76
CA HIS A 17 -1.22 -9.71 3.54
C HIS A 17 -1.95 -8.91 4.65
N GLY A 18 -2.22 -9.59 5.77
CA GLY A 18 -2.97 -9.04 6.88
C GLY A 18 -4.44 -9.42 6.86
N ASN A 19 -5.15 -8.89 7.86
CA ASN A 19 -6.58 -9.06 8.05
C ASN A 19 -7.23 -7.68 8.02
N ALA A 20 -8.18 -7.45 7.11
CA ALA A 20 -8.85 -6.15 6.98
C ALA A 20 -9.46 -5.65 8.31
N ALA A 21 -9.91 -6.56 9.18
CA ALA A 21 -10.47 -6.21 10.48
C ALA A 21 -9.43 -5.73 11.50
N SER A 22 -8.15 -6.11 11.37
CA SER A 22 -7.09 -5.69 12.29
C SER A 22 -6.42 -4.37 11.90
N ILE A 23 -6.69 -3.85 10.69
CA ILE A 23 -6.09 -2.60 10.21
C ILE A 23 -6.69 -1.41 10.96
N LYS A 24 -5.85 -0.63 11.65
CA LYS A 24 -6.26 0.62 12.30
C LYS A 24 -6.52 1.68 11.24
N SER A 25 -7.73 2.19 11.18
CA SER A 25 -8.14 2.99 10.02
C SER A 25 -9.52 3.61 10.17
N ASN A 26 -9.75 4.75 9.50
CA ASN A 26 -11.05 5.39 9.30
C ASN A 26 -11.80 4.91 8.04
N LEU A 27 -11.27 3.92 7.30
CA LEU A 27 -11.95 3.28 6.17
C LEU A 27 -13.00 2.27 6.65
N SER A 28 -14.00 2.00 5.81
CA SER A 28 -14.95 0.89 6.03
C SER A 28 -14.26 -0.47 5.91
N LEU A 29 -14.85 -1.53 6.46
CA LEU A 29 -14.28 -2.89 6.37
C LEU A 29 -14.14 -3.35 4.91
N GLU A 30 -15.13 -3.03 4.06
CA GLU A 30 -15.08 -3.31 2.63
C GLU A 30 -13.90 -2.59 1.97
N GLN A 31 -13.71 -1.30 2.26
CA GLN A 31 -12.62 -0.51 1.71
C GLN A 31 -11.26 -1.08 2.14
N LYS A 32 -11.09 -1.44 3.41
CA LYS A 32 -9.87 -2.11 3.91
C LYS A 32 -9.60 -3.40 3.15
N GLN A 33 -10.63 -4.23 2.93
CA GLN A 33 -10.48 -5.48 2.18
C GLN A 33 -10.09 -5.22 0.72
N LEU A 34 -10.71 -4.24 0.06
CA LEU A 34 -10.37 -3.88 -1.32
C LEU A 34 -8.94 -3.33 -1.43
N THR A 35 -8.48 -2.54 -0.45
CA THR A 35 -7.08 -2.10 -0.37
C THR A 35 -6.13 -3.29 -0.31
N LEU A 36 -6.40 -4.29 0.54
CA LEU A 36 -5.58 -5.50 0.60
C LEU A 36 -5.60 -6.27 -0.73
N ASN A 37 -6.76 -6.40 -1.39
CA ASN A 37 -6.89 -7.07 -2.68
C ASN A 37 -6.06 -6.38 -3.78
N LEU A 38 -6.13 -5.05 -3.83
CA LEU A 38 -5.35 -4.21 -4.73
C LEU A 38 -3.85 -4.36 -4.48
N MET A 39 -3.41 -4.30 -3.22
CA MET A 39 -1.99 -4.50 -2.89
C MET A 39 -1.52 -5.92 -3.24
N ALA A 40 -2.32 -6.95 -2.97
CA ALA A 40 -1.99 -8.32 -3.37
C ALA A 40 -1.87 -8.46 -4.90
N TYR A 41 -2.74 -7.79 -5.64
CA TYR A 41 -2.67 -7.75 -7.11
C TYR A 41 -1.40 -7.04 -7.59
N GLY A 42 -1.13 -5.84 -7.08
CA GLY A 42 0.03 -5.01 -7.47
C GLY A 42 1.38 -5.64 -7.12
N THR A 43 1.45 -6.43 -6.05
CA THR A 43 2.65 -7.19 -5.66
C THR A 43 2.83 -8.49 -6.46
N GLY A 44 2.04 -8.67 -7.53
CA GLY A 44 2.21 -9.76 -8.47
C GLY A 44 1.71 -11.11 -7.96
N ARG A 45 0.81 -11.14 -6.97
CA ARG A 45 0.33 -12.40 -6.39
C ARG A 45 -0.41 -13.27 -7.40
N TYR A 46 -1.25 -12.63 -8.22
CA TYR A 46 -2.05 -13.27 -9.26
C TYR A 46 -1.40 -13.19 -10.64
N ALA A 47 -0.17 -12.66 -10.72
CA ALA A 47 0.56 -12.63 -11.97
C ALA A 47 0.89 -14.06 -12.42
N ARG A 48 0.63 -14.36 -13.69
CA ARG A 48 1.03 -15.63 -14.32
C ARG A 48 2.54 -15.80 -14.41
N LYS A 49 3.28 -14.69 -14.31
CA LYS A 49 4.75 -14.64 -14.33
C LYS A 49 5.27 -14.34 -12.94
N LYS A 50 6.51 -14.79 -12.67
CA LYS A 50 7.22 -14.40 -11.44
C LYS A 50 7.47 -12.88 -11.47
N VAL A 51 7.11 -12.21 -10.38
CA VAL A 51 7.36 -10.79 -10.15
C VAL A 51 8.56 -10.66 -9.22
N PHE A 52 9.50 -9.79 -9.58
CA PHE A 52 10.71 -9.56 -8.80
C PHE A 52 10.36 -9.07 -7.39
N GLY A 53 11.10 -9.54 -6.38
CA GLY A 53 10.91 -9.12 -4.98
C GLY A 53 9.63 -9.64 -4.33
N ARG A 54 8.75 -10.34 -5.06
CA ARG A 54 7.50 -10.88 -4.51
C ARG A 54 7.74 -11.80 -3.33
N ASP A 55 8.58 -12.81 -3.52
CA ASP A 55 8.80 -13.86 -2.52
C ASP A 55 9.69 -13.40 -1.38
N GLN A 56 10.63 -12.51 -1.66
CA GLN A 56 11.57 -11.98 -0.70
C GLN A 56 10.92 -10.92 0.18
N VAL A 57 10.14 -9.99 -0.40
CA VAL A 57 9.67 -8.80 0.31
C VAL A 57 8.17 -8.63 0.22
N MET A 58 7.63 -8.51 -0.99
CA MET A 58 6.31 -7.92 -1.16
C MET A 58 5.19 -8.74 -0.52
N LYS A 59 5.33 -10.08 -0.49
CA LYS A 59 4.32 -10.94 0.14
C LYS A 59 4.36 -10.93 1.67
N LYS A 60 5.45 -10.43 2.27
CA LYS A 60 5.72 -10.37 3.71
C LYS A 60 5.41 -9.00 4.31
N LEU A 61 5.13 -8.00 3.47
CA LEU A 61 4.67 -6.69 3.90
C LEU A 61 3.21 -6.77 4.35
N GLU A 62 2.96 -6.34 5.58
CA GLU A 62 1.64 -6.30 6.19
C GLU A 62 1.18 -4.86 6.33
N LEU A 63 0.00 -4.55 5.80
CA LEU A 63 -0.63 -3.26 6.00
C LEU A 63 -1.29 -3.23 7.38
N VAL A 64 -0.79 -2.41 8.29
CA VAL A 64 -1.26 -2.36 9.68
C VAL A 64 -2.11 -1.13 9.98
N GLU A 65 -1.86 -0.01 9.31
CA GLU A 65 -2.64 1.22 9.47
C GLU A 65 -2.90 1.89 8.11
N VAL A 66 -4.09 2.49 7.96
CA VAL A 66 -4.42 3.36 6.81
C VAL A 66 -5.31 4.49 7.27
N HIS A 67 -4.86 5.72 7.07
CA HIS A 67 -5.58 6.92 7.46
C HIS A 67 -5.78 7.85 6.28
N VAL A 68 -7.00 8.40 6.19
CA VAL A 68 -7.34 9.43 5.20
C VAL A 68 -7.77 10.69 5.92
N ARG A 69 -7.02 11.76 5.69
CA ARG A 69 -7.20 13.06 6.34
C ARG A 69 -7.42 14.12 5.28
N LYS A 70 -8.26 15.11 5.56
CA LYS A 70 -8.24 16.36 4.80
C LYS A 70 -7.10 17.21 5.32
N PHE A 71 -6.36 17.79 4.39
CA PHE A 71 -5.30 18.74 4.67
C PHE A 71 -5.78 20.14 4.28
N SER A 72 -5.57 21.11 5.16
CA SER A 72 -5.82 22.52 4.87
C SER A 72 -4.50 23.28 4.77
N LEU A 73 -4.49 24.39 4.04
CA LEU A 73 -3.31 25.26 3.89
C LEU A 73 -2.76 25.77 5.24
N GLY A 74 -3.56 25.73 6.31
CA GLY A 74 -3.15 26.06 7.68
C GLY A 74 -2.48 24.90 8.45
N GLY A 75 -2.20 23.77 7.80
CA GLY A 75 -1.57 22.60 8.42
C GLY A 75 -2.50 21.75 9.29
N GLN A 76 -3.79 22.11 9.40
CA GLN A 76 -4.75 21.30 10.14
C GLN A 76 -5.08 20.02 9.34
N ARG A 77 -5.01 18.89 10.06
CA ARG A 77 -5.34 17.55 9.57
C ARG A 77 -6.55 17.03 10.32
N GLU A 78 -7.60 16.66 9.60
CA GLU A 78 -8.79 16.06 10.20
C GLU A 78 -9.16 14.79 9.45
N LEU A 79 -9.59 13.76 10.20
CA LEU A 79 -10.09 12.53 9.59
C LEU A 79 -11.31 12.83 8.72
N VAL A 80 -11.34 12.24 7.54
CA VAL A 80 -12.45 12.37 6.60
C VAL A 80 -13.30 11.11 6.65
N SER A 81 -14.62 11.28 6.59
CA SER A 81 -15.51 10.16 6.34
C SER A 81 -15.34 9.68 4.91
N THR A 82 -14.90 8.44 4.74
CA THR A 82 -14.64 7.82 3.43
C THR A 82 -15.89 7.23 2.77
N THR A 83 -17.07 7.43 3.36
CA THR A 83 -18.36 7.02 2.79
C THR A 83 -19.00 8.09 1.91
N GLN A 84 -18.35 9.26 1.77
CA GLN A 84 -18.80 10.32 0.88
C GLN A 84 -18.68 9.89 -0.59
N PRO A 85 -19.50 10.45 -1.49
CA PRO A 85 -19.37 10.21 -2.92
C PRO A 85 -17.97 10.54 -3.42
N ALA A 86 -17.48 9.76 -4.39
CA ALA A 86 -16.14 9.92 -4.97
C ALA A 86 -15.91 11.35 -5.49
N GLU A 87 -16.94 11.97 -6.07
CA GLU A 87 -16.92 13.33 -6.61
C GLU A 87 -16.63 14.39 -5.53
N GLU A 88 -17.12 14.19 -4.30
CA GLU A 88 -16.84 15.10 -3.19
C GLU A 88 -15.44 14.89 -2.64
N LEU A 89 -14.98 13.63 -2.53
CA LEU A 89 -13.62 13.32 -2.11
C LEU A 89 -12.58 13.90 -3.09
N ARG A 90 -12.86 13.92 -4.39
CA ARG A 90 -11.98 14.53 -5.43
C ARG A 90 -11.80 16.04 -5.27
N LYS A 91 -12.69 16.74 -4.58
CA LYS A 91 -12.59 18.20 -4.36
C LYS A 91 -11.73 18.55 -3.13
N LEU A 92 -11.41 17.57 -2.30
CA LEU A 92 -10.66 17.77 -1.07
C LEU A 92 -9.16 17.60 -1.33
N MET A 93 -8.35 18.41 -0.64
CA MET A 93 -6.93 18.09 -0.47
C MET A 93 -6.81 16.97 0.54
N LEU A 94 -6.52 15.76 0.07
CA LEU A 94 -6.40 14.57 0.92
C LEU A 94 -4.94 14.23 1.19
N GLU A 95 -4.66 13.88 2.44
CA GLU A 95 -3.45 13.18 2.86
C GLU A 95 -3.87 11.73 3.15
N ILE A 96 -3.19 10.79 2.50
CA ILE A 96 -3.39 9.36 2.73
C ILE A 96 -2.08 8.81 3.29
N GLU A 97 -2.17 8.23 4.46
CA GLU A 97 -1.06 7.64 5.18
C GLU A 97 -1.31 6.14 5.30
N ASN A 98 -0.34 5.34 4.85
CA ASN A 98 -0.31 3.91 5.08
C ASN A 98 0.89 3.58 5.97
N VAL A 99 0.70 2.61 6.86
CA VAL A 99 1.77 2.04 7.65
C VAL A 99 1.85 0.56 7.31
N CYS A 100 3.00 0.16 6.77
CA CYS A 100 3.30 -1.23 6.48
C CYS A 100 4.41 -1.72 7.42
N GLU A 101 4.27 -2.95 7.89
CA GLU A 101 5.28 -3.64 8.69
C GLU A 101 5.85 -4.83 7.91
N VAL A 102 7.13 -5.13 8.15
CA VAL A 102 7.80 -6.30 7.60
C VAL A 102 8.88 -6.75 8.58
N THR A 103 8.97 -8.06 8.79
CA THR A 103 10.09 -8.67 9.52
C THR A 103 11.17 -9.07 8.52
N VAL A 104 12.40 -8.64 8.75
CA VAL A 104 13.55 -9.03 7.92
C VAL A 104 13.90 -10.49 8.20
N ASP A 105 14.14 -11.26 7.15
CA ASP A 105 14.54 -12.66 7.23
C ASP A 105 15.73 -12.99 6.32
N GLU A 106 16.17 -14.25 6.35
CA GLU A 106 17.41 -14.71 5.73
C GLU A 106 17.46 -14.51 4.20
N ASP A 107 16.33 -14.52 3.50
CA ASP A 107 16.27 -14.26 2.05
C ASP A 107 16.14 -12.78 1.69
N MET A 108 16.15 -11.89 2.69
CA MET A 108 16.13 -10.43 2.52
C MET A 108 17.48 -9.75 2.79
N ILE A 109 18.45 -10.47 3.36
CA ILE A 109 19.77 -9.92 3.73
C ILE A 109 20.83 -10.08 2.64
N ASN A 110 21.88 -9.26 2.72
CA ASN A 110 23.09 -9.39 1.91
C ASN A 110 24.15 -10.27 2.62
N MET A 111 25.33 -10.44 2.01
CA MET A 111 26.44 -11.22 2.57
C MET A 111 26.97 -10.73 3.93
N TYR A 112 26.59 -9.52 4.36
CA TYR A 112 26.98 -8.91 5.63
C TYR A 112 25.90 -9.07 6.72
N GLY A 113 24.81 -9.81 6.46
CA GLY A 113 23.74 -10.01 7.44
C GLY A 113 22.80 -8.81 7.60
N THR A 114 22.85 -7.85 6.67
CA THR A 114 22.02 -6.64 6.72
C THR A 114 21.00 -6.65 5.59
N LEU A 115 19.85 -6.02 5.76
CA LEU A 115 18.82 -5.88 4.74
C LEU A 115 19.43 -5.44 3.40
N ALA A 116 19.21 -6.23 2.35
CA ALA A 116 19.75 -5.97 1.04
C ALA A 116 19.12 -4.71 0.45
N GLY A 117 19.92 -3.91 -0.26
CA GLY A 117 19.47 -2.71 -0.95
C GLY A 117 18.26 -2.96 -1.88
N PRO A 118 18.26 -4.01 -2.72
CA PRO A 118 17.09 -4.34 -3.55
C PRO A 118 15.82 -4.60 -2.75
N CYS A 119 15.93 -5.25 -1.59
CA CYS A 119 14.80 -5.50 -0.70
C CYS A 119 14.26 -4.19 -0.13
N SER A 120 15.15 -3.27 0.26
CA SER A 120 14.78 -1.93 0.74
C SER A 120 14.04 -1.13 -0.33
N ALA A 121 14.46 -1.23 -1.59
CA ALA A 121 13.76 -0.60 -2.72
C ALA A 121 12.36 -1.18 -2.92
N CYS A 122 12.18 -2.51 -2.80
CA CYS A 122 10.84 -3.11 -2.85
C CYS A 122 9.94 -2.64 -1.70
N ILE A 123 10.48 -2.46 -0.49
CA ILE A 123 9.73 -1.91 0.65
C ILE A 123 9.29 -0.48 0.34
N ALA A 124 10.21 0.36 -0.10
CA ALA A 124 9.92 1.74 -0.47
C ALA A 124 8.85 1.82 -1.57
N GLU A 125 8.97 0.99 -2.61
CA GLU A 125 8.01 0.92 -3.73
C GLU A 125 6.59 0.60 -3.25
N VAL A 126 6.41 -0.46 -2.46
CA VAL A 126 5.09 -0.86 -1.98
C VAL A 126 4.53 0.16 -0.99
N GLY A 127 5.40 0.72 -0.13
CA GLY A 127 5.05 1.74 0.83
C GLY A 127 4.54 3.03 0.16
N THR A 128 5.18 3.48 -0.91
CA THR A 128 4.77 4.70 -1.63
C THR A 128 3.59 4.48 -2.57
N PHE A 129 3.43 3.27 -3.11
CA PHE A 129 2.31 2.95 -4.00
C PHE A 129 0.99 2.74 -3.26
N GLY A 130 1.03 2.23 -2.02
CA GLY A 130 -0.15 1.95 -1.20
C GLY A 130 -1.15 3.12 -1.06
N PRO A 131 -0.72 4.36 -0.74
CA PRO A 131 -1.62 5.51 -0.64
C PRO A 131 -2.32 5.86 -1.95
N PHE A 132 -1.63 5.70 -3.10
CA PHE A 132 -2.25 5.91 -4.40
C PHE A 132 -3.35 4.91 -4.67
N LEU A 133 -3.15 3.63 -4.34
CA LEU A 133 -4.20 2.60 -4.48
C LEU A 133 -5.44 2.93 -3.63
N VAL A 134 -5.23 3.40 -2.40
CA VAL A 134 -6.33 3.84 -1.53
C VAL A 134 -7.02 5.06 -2.14
N TRP A 135 -6.27 6.01 -2.70
CA TRP A 135 -6.84 7.17 -3.37
C TRP A 135 -7.71 6.78 -4.57
N GLY A 136 -7.21 5.90 -5.43
CA GLY A 136 -7.95 5.40 -6.58
C GLY A 136 -9.22 4.65 -6.16
N LEU A 137 -9.14 3.83 -5.10
CA LEU A 137 -10.30 3.15 -4.52
C LEU A 137 -11.37 4.13 -4.00
N LEU A 138 -10.97 5.21 -3.35
CA LEU A 138 -11.90 6.18 -2.77
C LEU A 138 -12.50 7.12 -3.81
N THR A 139 -11.71 7.48 -4.83
CA THR A 139 -12.11 8.45 -5.84
C THR A 139 -12.55 7.82 -7.14
N GLY A 140 -12.46 6.51 -7.32
CA GLY A 140 -12.75 5.83 -8.58
C GLY A 140 -11.84 6.26 -9.75
N LEU A 141 -10.74 6.96 -9.47
CA LEU A 141 -9.73 7.29 -10.46
C LEU A 141 -8.78 6.10 -10.61
N ASP A 142 -8.39 5.79 -11.84
CA ASP A 142 -7.33 4.82 -12.07
C ASP A 142 -5.99 5.48 -11.74
N THR A 143 -5.42 5.08 -10.61
CA THR A 143 -4.12 5.56 -10.11
C THR A 143 -3.00 4.57 -10.39
N ASP A 144 -3.25 3.55 -11.22
CA ASP A 144 -2.21 2.62 -11.63
C ASP A 144 -1.10 3.38 -12.38
N GLY A 145 0.14 3.16 -11.96
CA GLY A 145 1.28 3.92 -12.46
C GLY A 145 2.57 3.15 -12.27
N ILE A 146 3.68 3.80 -12.66
CA ILE A 146 5.02 3.25 -12.49
C ILE A 146 5.91 4.29 -11.81
N SER A 147 6.76 3.84 -10.88
CA SER A 147 7.83 4.66 -10.35
C SER A 147 8.88 4.91 -11.42
N THR A 148 9.14 6.19 -11.73
CA THR A 148 10.12 6.60 -12.75
C THR A 148 11.49 6.90 -12.16
N SER A 149 11.53 7.24 -10.87
CA SER A 149 12.76 7.52 -10.14
C SER A 149 12.59 7.19 -8.66
N MET A 150 13.68 6.78 -8.03
CA MET A 150 13.72 6.47 -6.61
C MET A 150 15.09 6.89 -6.07
N ASN A 151 15.09 7.56 -4.92
CA ASN A 151 16.31 7.91 -4.19
C ASN A 151 16.18 7.37 -2.77
N ILE A 152 17.10 6.51 -2.37
CA ILE A 152 17.13 5.90 -1.03
C ILE A 152 18.44 6.31 -0.37
N THR A 153 18.34 6.87 0.83
CA THR A 153 19.48 7.12 1.72
C THR A 153 19.37 6.21 2.93
N PHE A 154 20.43 5.45 3.20
CA PHE A 154 20.48 4.54 4.35
C PHE A 154 21.11 5.26 5.55
N HIS A 155 20.34 5.41 6.62
CA HIS A 155 20.82 6.04 7.87
C HIS A 155 21.41 5.03 8.86
N SER A 156 20.94 3.78 8.82
CA SER A 156 21.41 2.68 9.65
C SER A 156 21.15 1.35 8.96
N ALA A 157 21.86 0.30 9.38
CA ALA A 157 21.64 -1.06 8.91
C ALA A 157 20.48 -1.71 9.67
N ALA A 158 19.57 -2.36 8.94
CA ALA A 158 18.61 -3.29 9.52
C ALA A 158 19.22 -4.69 9.48
N ASN A 159 19.60 -5.23 10.64
CA ASN A 159 20.21 -6.55 10.76
C ASN A 159 19.16 -7.60 11.12
N LEU A 160 19.46 -8.86 10.81
CA LEU A 160 18.72 -10.00 11.33
C LEU A 160 19.01 -10.20 12.83
#